data_AF-A0A392PIA3-F1
#
_entry.id   AF-A0A392PIA3-F1
#
_cell.length_a   1.000
_cell.length_b   1.000
_cell.length_c   1.000
_cell.angle_alpha   90.00
_cell.angle_beta   90.00
_cell.angle_gamma   90.00
#
_symmetry.space_group_name_H-M   'P 1'
#
loop_
_entity.id
_entity.type
_entity.pdbx_description
1 polymer ?
#
loop_
_entity_poly.entity_id
_entity_poly.type
_entity_poly.pdbx_seq_one_letter_code
_entity_poly.pdbx_strand_id
1 'polypeptide(L)'
;LAAASRLEDDVNFYQTVDPEVAKLFNIDVNAKRPALILVKKEDEKLNHFDGKFDKSAIVDFVSSNKIPLVTVFTRESAPTIFENPIKKQVLLFATSNDTEKLLPVFQEASKSFKGKVHFCKHN
;
A
#
# COMPACT_ATOMS: atom_id res chain seq x y z
N LEU A 1 8.52 14.20 -8.48
CA LEU A 1 9.02 13.25 -7.47
C LEU A 1 9.52 13.94 -6.20
N ALA A 2 10.54 14.80 -6.27
CA ALA A 2 11.13 15.47 -5.09
C ALA A 2 10.14 16.25 -4.19
N ALA A 3 9.06 16.79 -4.75
CA ALA A 3 8.03 17.47 -3.96
C ALA A 3 7.05 16.51 -3.26
N ALA A 4 6.83 15.32 -3.82
CA ALA A 4 6.01 14.27 -3.21
C ALA A 4 6.80 13.54 -2.12
N SER A 5 8.10 13.31 -2.32
CA SER A 5 8.96 12.65 -1.34
C SER A 5 9.18 13.44 -0.04
N ARG A 6 8.85 14.73 -0.02
CA ARG A 6 8.87 15.58 1.20
C ARG A 6 7.56 15.54 1.99
N LEU A 7 6.54 14.87 1.47
CA LEU A 7 5.23 14.74 2.12
C LEU A 7 4.96 13.31 2.61
N GLU A 8 5.76 12.35 2.15
CA GLU A 8 5.69 10.93 2.48
C GLU A 8 7.02 10.53 3.12
N ASP A 9 7.30 11.06 4.30
CA ASP A 9 8.58 10.89 5.01
C ASP A 9 8.83 9.45 5.46
N ASP A 10 7.77 8.64 5.53
CA ASP A 10 7.77 7.21 5.84
C ASP A 10 8.05 6.32 4.62
N VAL A 11 8.19 6.91 3.42
CA VAL A 11 8.39 6.18 2.15
C VAL A 11 9.70 6.59 1.48
N ASN A 12 10.52 5.60 1.14
CA ASN A 12 11.74 5.84 0.39
C ASN A 12 11.44 6.00 -1.11
N PHE A 13 11.90 7.10 -1.71
CA PHE A 13 11.78 7.34 -3.15
C PHE A 13 13.12 7.08 -3.84
N TYR A 14 13.07 6.25 -4.89
CA TYR A 14 14.22 5.96 -5.74
C TYR A 14 13.90 6.34 -7.19
N GLN A 15 14.92 6.72 -7.95
CA GLN A 15 14.79 7.01 -9.38
C GLN A 15 15.92 6.29 -10.13
N THR A 16 15.58 5.74 -11.29
CA THR A 16 16.54 5.15 -12.23
C THR A 16 16.14 5.50 -13.66
N VAL A 17 17.12 5.51 -14.56
CA VAL A 17 16.91 5.60 -16.01
C VAL A 17 17.37 4.32 -16.72
N ASP A 18 17.86 3.34 -15.97
CA ASP A 18 18.35 2.06 -16.49
C ASP A 18 17.17 1.18 -16.96
N PRO A 19 17.11 0.82 -18.26
CA PRO A 19 16.07 -0.04 -18.80
C PRO A 19 16.02 -1.44 -18.17
N GLU A 20 17.15 -1.98 -17.70
CA GLU A 20 17.19 -3.31 -17.07
C GLU A 20 16.51 -3.29 -15.70
N VAL A 21 16.64 -2.17 -14.96
CA VAL A 21 15.92 -1.98 -13.71
C VAL A 21 14.42 -1.82 -13.97
N ALA A 22 14.01 -1.16 -15.05
CA ALA A 22 12.59 -1.07 -15.42
C ALA A 22 11.98 -2.46 -15.70
N LYS A 23 12.70 -3.32 -16.44
CA LYS A 23 12.28 -4.70 -16.71
C LYS A 23 12.13 -5.52 -15.42
N LEU A 24 13.04 -5.36 -14.46
CA LEU A 24 13.00 -6.07 -13.17
C LEU A 24 11.71 -5.83 -12.40
N PHE A 25 11.11 -4.64 -12.55
CA PHE A 25 9.85 -4.28 -11.89
C PHE A 25 8.63 -4.36 -12.82
N ASN A 26 8.72 -5.17 -13.88
CA ASN A 26 7.63 -5.40 -14.83
C ASN A 26 7.11 -4.11 -15.50
N ILE A 27 7.96 -3.10 -15.66
CA ILE A 27 7.64 -1.91 -16.45
C ILE A 27 8.00 -2.24 -17.90
N ASP A 28 7.02 -2.21 -18.80
CA ASP A 28 7.27 -2.37 -20.23
C ASP A 28 8.24 -1.28 -20.70
N VAL A 29 9.32 -1.69 -21.38
CA VAL A 29 10.34 -0.79 -21.91
C VAL A 29 9.76 0.23 -22.90
N ASN A 30 8.66 -0.15 -23.56
CA ASN A 30 7.88 0.66 -24.50
C ASN A 30 6.73 1.44 -23.82
N ALA A 31 6.53 1.28 -22.50
CA ALA A 31 5.51 2.01 -21.77
C ALA A 31 5.75 3.52 -21.85
N LYS A 32 4.66 4.28 -21.72
CA LYS A 32 4.70 5.74 -21.66
C LYS A 32 5.51 6.17 -20.44
N ARG A 33 6.62 6.86 -20.68
CA ARG A 33 7.47 7.45 -19.63
C ARG A 33 6.99 8.87 -19.29
N PRO A 34 7.18 9.33 -18.05
CA PRO A 34 7.74 8.63 -16.89
C PRO A 34 6.79 7.56 -16.31
N ALA A 35 7.34 6.55 -15.62
CA ALA A 35 6.60 5.49 -14.94
C ALA A 35 6.93 5.47 -13.45
N LEU A 36 5.95 5.16 -12.59
CA LEU A 36 6.10 5.09 -11.14
C LEU A 36 5.47 3.80 -10.63
N ILE A 37 6.15 3.17 -9.68
CA ILE A 37 5.69 1.98 -9.00
C ILE A 37 5.89 2.16 -7.50
N LEU A 38 5.01 1.57 -6.71
CA LEU A 38 5.19 1.40 -5.28
C LEU A 38 5.52 -0.06 -5.00
N VAL A 39 6.66 -0.30 -4.35
CA VAL A 39 7.09 -1.63 -3.93
C VAL A 39 6.69 -1.84 -2.47
N LYS A 40 5.99 -2.93 -2.18
CA LYS A 40 5.52 -3.28 -0.83
C LYS A 40 6.12 -4.60 -0.39
N LYS A 41 6.34 -4.76 0.92
CA LYS A 41 6.81 -6.03 1.51
C LYS A 41 5.67 -7.05 1.60
N GLU A 42 4.46 -6.54 1.73
CA GLU A 42 3.21 -7.28 1.91
C GLU A 42 2.58 -7.68 0.58
N ASP A 43 1.33 -8.13 0.63
CA ASP A 43 0.52 -8.43 -0.55
C ASP A 43 0.36 -7.21 -1.47
N GLU A 44 0.16 -7.48 -2.76
CA GLU A 44 0.28 -6.47 -3.84
C GLU A 44 1.71 -5.89 -3.93
N LYS A 45 2.73 -6.76 -3.99
CA LYS A 45 4.16 -6.42 -4.00
C LYS A 45 4.55 -5.24 -4.91
N LEU A 46 3.82 -5.05 -6.00
CA LEU A 46 3.97 -3.91 -6.92
C LEU A 46 2.61 -3.29 -7.19
N ASN A 47 2.47 -1.98 -6.92
CA ASN A 47 1.37 -1.18 -7.42
C ASN A 47 1.90 -0.25 -8.53
N HIS A 48 1.27 -0.28 -9.70
CA HIS A 48 1.60 0.60 -10.83
C HIS A 48 0.79 1.89 -10.73
N PHE A 49 1.44 3.02 -11.05
CA PHE A 49 0.80 4.32 -11.11
C PHE A 49 0.43 4.68 -12.54
N ASP A 50 -0.88 4.76 -12.81
CA ASP A 50 -1.43 5.11 -14.13
C ASP A 50 -1.99 6.56 -14.17
N GLY A 51 -1.72 7.34 -13.11
CA GLY A 51 -2.21 8.71 -12.97
C GLY A 51 -1.36 9.75 -13.73
N LYS A 52 -1.76 11.01 -13.59
CA LYS A 52 -0.96 12.14 -14.09
C LYS A 52 0.29 12.31 -13.22
N PHE A 53 1.42 12.60 -13.85
CA PHE A 53 2.71 12.79 -13.16
C PHE A 53 2.82 14.17 -12.48
N ASP A 54 1.88 14.48 -11.60
CA ASP A 54 1.88 15.66 -10.75
C ASP A 54 2.05 15.31 -9.27
N LYS A 55 2.34 16.33 -8.46
CA LYS A 55 2.64 16.16 -7.04
C LYS A 55 1.47 15.51 -6.28
N SER A 56 0.27 16.04 -6.45
CA SER A 56 -0.94 15.57 -5.75
C SER A 56 -1.25 14.12 -6.08
N ALA A 57 -1.29 13.78 -7.37
CA ALA A 57 -1.66 12.44 -7.80
C ALA A 57 -0.67 11.37 -7.31
N ILE A 58 0.63 11.70 -7.24
CA ILE A 58 1.65 10.78 -6.70
C ILE A 58 1.49 10.61 -5.18
N VAL A 59 1.27 11.70 -4.43
CA VAL A 59 1.04 11.64 -2.98
C VAL A 59 -0.22 10.81 -2.68
N ASP A 60 -1.33 11.10 -3.35
CA ASP A 60 -2.58 10.36 -3.17
C ASP A 60 -2.42 8.87 -3.50
N PHE A 61 -1.67 8.55 -4.56
CA PHE A 61 -1.34 7.17 -4.92
C PHE A 61 -0.52 6.46 -3.84
N VAL A 62 0.55 7.09 -3.34
CA VAL A 62 1.38 6.50 -2.29
C VAL A 62 0.57 6.33 -1.01
N SER A 63 -0.10 7.38 -0.54
CA SER A 63 -0.97 7.35 0.65
C SER A 63 -2.07 6.28 0.56
N SER A 64 -2.68 6.08 -0.61
CA SER A 64 -3.75 5.10 -0.81
C SER A 64 -3.26 3.65 -0.87
N ASN A 65 -1.98 3.43 -1.17
CA ASN A 65 -1.42 2.10 -1.40
C ASN A 65 -0.39 1.68 -0.36
N LYS A 66 0.15 2.60 0.46
CA LYS A 66 1.17 2.31 1.49
C LYS A 66 0.65 1.48 2.66
N ILE A 67 -0.67 1.52 2.90
CA ILE A 67 -1.30 0.75 3.98
C ILE A 67 -1.58 -0.67 3.46
N PRO A 68 -1.19 -1.73 4.21
CA PRO A 68 -1.53 -3.11 3.87
C PRO A 68 -3.04 -3.32 3.80
N LEU A 69 -3.46 -4.34 3.04
CA LEU A 69 -4.87 -4.74 2.96
C LEU A 69 -5.43 -5.13 4.35
N VAL A 70 -4.63 -5.83 5.15
CA VAL A 70 -4.94 -6.18 6.53
C VAL A 70 -3.74 -5.86 7.40
N THR A 71 -3.94 -5.04 8.44
CA THR A 71 -2.89 -4.70 9.40
C THR A 71 -3.03 -5.54 10.66
N VAL A 72 -1.91 -6.06 11.17
CA VAL A 72 -1.90 -6.75 12.47
C VAL A 72 -1.89 -5.70 13.57
N PHE A 73 -2.85 -5.76 14.48
CA PHE A 73 -2.94 -4.84 15.61
C PHE A 73 -1.88 -5.21 16.66
N THR A 74 -0.80 -4.45 16.70
CA THR A 74 0.28 -4.56 17.68
C THR A 74 0.55 -3.19 18.29
N ARG A 75 1.40 -3.12 19.32
CA ARG A 75 1.77 -1.82 19.92
C ARG A 75 2.49 -0.93 18.91
N GLU A 76 3.26 -1.53 18.00
CA GLU A 76 4.05 -0.86 16.98
C GLU A 76 3.17 -0.33 15.83
N SER A 77 2.12 -1.06 15.44
CA SER A 77 1.20 -0.63 14.39
C SER A 77 0.06 0.27 14.88
N ALA A 78 -0.17 0.34 16.19
CA ALA A 78 -1.25 1.14 16.78
C ALA A 78 -1.24 2.61 16.34
N PRO A 79 -0.11 3.35 16.32
CA PRO A 79 -0.10 4.73 15.81
C PRO A 79 -0.62 4.81 14.38
N THR A 80 -0.13 3.95 13.47
CA THR A 80 -0.58 3.91 12.07
C THR A 80 -2.08 3.57 11.93
N ILE A 81 -2.61 2.71 12.79
CA ILE A 81 -4.04 2.34 12.81
C ILE A 81 -4.90 3.51 13.28
N PHE A 82 -4.51 4.21 14.35
CA PHE A 82 -5.32 5.26 14.97
C PHE A 82 -5.17 6.64 14.31
N GLU A 83 -3.97 6.94 13.81
CA GLU A 83 -3.68 8.19 13.07
C GLU A 83 -4.11 8.08 11.60
N ASN A 84 -4.62 6.92 11.18
CA ASN A 84 -5.12 6.72 9.84
C ASN A 84 -6.21 7.75 9.48
N PRO A 85 -6.14 8.38 8.28
CA PRO A 85 -7.22 9.23 7.81
C PRO A 85 -8.54 8.46 7.65
N ILE A 86 -8.49 7.15 7.39
CA ILE A 86 -9.65 6.26 7.31
C ILE A 86 -10.16 5.96 8.73
N LYS A 87 -11.28 6.58 9.10
CA LYS A 87 -11.85 6.47 10.45
C LYS A 87 -12.72 5.22 10.68
N LYS A 88 -13.18 4.58 9.62
CA LYS A 88 -13.98 3.34 9.72
C LYS A 88 -13.04 2.14 9.79
N GLN A 89 -13.20 1.31 10.80
CA GLN A 89 -12.35 0.14 11.03
C GLN A 89 -13.18 -1.11 11.21
N VAL A 90 -12.67 -2.25 10.73
CA VAL A 90 -13.20 -3.59 11.01
C VAL A 90 -12.08 -4.39 11.65
N LEU A 91 -12.35 -4.92 12.85
CA LEU A 91 -11.39 -5.70 13.62
C LEU A 91 -11.81 -7.17 13.60
N LEU A 92 -10.92 -8.04 13.11
CA LEU A 92 -11.06 -9.48 13.22
C LEU A 92 -10.45 -9.95 14.56
N PHE A 93 -11.28 -10.55 15.40
CA PHE A 93 -10.86 -11.28 16.59
C PHE A 93 -11.00 -12.77 16.30
N ALA A 94 -9.89 -13.49 16.26
CA ALA A 94 -9.85 -14.91 15.98
C ALA A 94 -8.74 -15.57 16.79
N THR A 95 -8.94 -16.83 17.19
CA THR A 95 -7.84 -17.63 17.75
C THR A 95 -6.80 -17.93 16.66
N SER A 96 -5.59 -18.36 17.03
CA SER A 96 -4.57 -18.72 16.04
C SER A 96 -5.05 -19.78 15.05
N ASN A 97 -5.82 -20.77 15.52
CA ASN A 97 -6.36 -21.85 14.69
C ASN A 97 -7.43 -21.37 13.69
N ASP A 98 -8.23 -20.39 14.08
CA ASP A 98 -9.29 -19.85 13.20
C ASP A 98 -8.75 -18.77 12.26
N THR A 99 -7.66 -18.09 12.65
CA THR A 99 -7.03 -17.04 11.84
C THR A 99 -6.60 -17.58 10.47
N GLU A 100 -6.01 -18.77 10.41
CA GLU A 100 -5.58 -19.37 9.14
C GLU A 100 -6.74 -19.58 8.15
N LYS A 101 -7.95 -19.83 8.67
CA LYS A 101 -9.16 -20.05 7.86
C LYS A 101 -9.85 -18.73 7.49
N LEU A 102 -9.88 -17.78 8.41
CA LEU A 102 -10.63 -16.52 8.25
C LEU A 102 -9.83 -15.43 7.56
N LEU A 103 -8.50 -15.40 7.71
CA LEU A 103 -7.64 -14.36 7.16
C LEU A 103 -7.76 -14.24 5.64
N PRO A 104 -7.77 -15.32 4.84
CA PRO A 104 -7.92 -15.20 3.38
C PRO A 104 -9.25 -14.54 2.98
N VAL A 105 -10.35 -14.91 3.63
CA VAL A 105 -11.68 -14.34 3.36
C VAL A 105 -11.74 -12.87 3.80
N PHE A 106 -11.17 -12.57 4.97
CA PHE A 106 -11.09 -11.21 5.51
C PHE A 106 -10.27 -10.29 4.59
N GLN A 107 -9.15 -10.79 4.10
CA GLN A 107 -8.29 -10.09 3.16
C GLN A 107 -8.96 -9.90 1.79
N GLU A 108 -9.66 -10.91 1.28
CA GLU A 108 -10.42 -10.77 0.03
C GLU A 108 -11.49 -9.69 0.15
N ALA A 109 -12.26 -9.69 1.25
CA ALA A 109 -13.26 -8.66 1.51
C ALA A 109 -12.62 -7.26 1.59
N SER A 110 -11.45 -7.12 2.20
CA SER A 110 -10.76 -5.83 2.36
C SER A 110 -10.48 -5.12 1.03
N LYS A 111 -10.25 -5.87 -0.06
CA LYS A 111 -9.97 -5.31 -1.39
C LYS A 111 -11.10 -4.41 -1.88
N SER A 112 -12.36 -4.79 -1.65
CA SER A 112 -13.54 -4.00 -2.06
C SER A 112 -13.72 -2.70 -1.27
N PHE A 113 -13.04 -2.57 -0.12
CA PHE A 113 -13.15 -1.43 0.79
C PHE A 113 -11.85 -0.62 0.92
N LYS A 114 -10.87 -0.86 0.04
CA LYS A 114 -9.61 -0.12 -0.01
C LYS A 114 -9.87 1.40 -0.05
N GLY A 115 -9.21 2.14 0.83
CA GLY A 115 -9.38 3.60 0.99
C GLY A 115 -10.66 4.05 1.73
N LYS A 116 -11.58 3.13 2.08
CA LYS A 116 -12.87 3.46 2.72
C LYS A 116 -13.00 2.92 4.13
N VAL A 117 -12.48 1.71 4.36
CA VAL A 117 -12.52 1.02 5.66
C VAL A 117 -11.15 0.37 5.87
N HIS A 118 -10.59 0.55 7.06
CA HIS A 118 -9.33 -0.06 7.43
C HIS A 118 -9.59 -1.42 8.09
N PHE A 119 -8.92 -2.47 7.61
CA PHE A 119 -9.09 -3.83 8.10
C PHE A 119 -7.93 -4.16 9.03
N CYS A 120 -8.24 -4.53 10.26
CA CYS A 120 -7.26 -4.90 11.26
C CYS A 120 -7.55 -6.31 11.78
N LYS A 121 -6.50 -7.08 12.13
CA LYS A 121 -6.65 -8.32 12.89
C LYS A 121 -6.02 -8.17 14.27
N HIS A 122 -6.73 -8.59 15.30
CA HIS A 122 -6.14 -8.78 16.62
C HIS A 122 -5.44 -10.15 16.66
N ASN A 123 -4.35 -10.25 17.39
CA ASN A 123 -3.61 -11.50 17.59
C ASN A 123 -4.10 -12.23 18.84
#